data_AF-A0A948VZW3-F1
#
_entry.id   AF-A0A948VZW3-F1
#
_cell.length_a   1.000
_cell.length_b   1.000
_cell.length_c   1.000
_cell.angle_alpha   90.00
_cell.angle_beta   90.00
_cell.angle_gamma   90.00
#
_symmetry.space_group_name_H-M   'P 1'
#
loop_
_entity.id
_entity.type
_entity.pdbx_description
1 polymer ?
#
loop_
_entity_poly.entity_id
_entity_poly.type
_entity_poly.pdbx_seq_one_letter_code
_entity_poly.pdbx_strand_id
1 'polypeptide(L)' 'ERVVEGRLTKFKDEFVLLRQAYIRDEQVTIEKLLLQNIAAIGENIVIRRFQRWELGERTSAT' A
#
# COMPACT_ATOMS: atom_id res chain seq x y z
N GLU A 1 -20.92 -9.36 13.05
CA GLU A 1 -20.41 -8.04 12.61
C GLU A 1 -18.90 -7.89 12.79
N ARG A 2 -18.36 -7.99 14.01
CA ARG A 2 -16.91 -7.83 14.31
C ARG A 2 -15.94 -8.68 13.47
N VAL A 3 -16.33 -9.90 13.08
CA VAL A 3 -15.50 -10.78 12.23
C VAL A 3 -15.37 -10.26 10.80
N VAL A 4 -16.43 -9.65 10.27
CA VAL A 4 -16.46 -9.09 8.92
C VAL A 4 -15.58 -7.83 8.86
N GLU A 5 -15.68 -6.99 9.88
CA GLU A 5 -14.87 -5.78 10.01
C GLU A 5 -13.38 -6.10 10.12
N GLY A 6 -13.00 -7.10 10.93
CA GLY A 6 -11.61 -7.55 11.02
C GLY A 6 -11.04 -8.06 9.69
N ARG A 7 -11.83 -8.82 8.93
CA ARG A 7 -11.44 -9.27 7.58
C ARG A 7 -11.28 -8.10 6.60
N LEU A 8 -12.19 -7.13 6.66
CA LEU A 8 -12.14 -5.95 5.80
C LEU A 8 -10.91 -5.10 6.10
N THR A 9 -10.57 -4.92 7.37
CA THR A 9 -9.35 -4.20 7.78
C THR A 9 -8.11 -4.90 7.27
N LYS A 10 -8.03 -6.22 7.43
CA LYS A 10 -6.89 -7.01 6.95
C LYS A 10 -6.73 -6.92 5.43
N PHE A 11 -7.84 -7.01 4.68
CA PHE A 11 -7.82 -6.79 3.23
C PHE A 11 -7.30 -5.39 2.87
N LYS A 12 -7.73 -4.35 3.58
CA LYS A 12 -7.23 -2.99 3.33
C LYS A 12 -5.72 -2.87 3.58
N ASP A 13 -5.20 -3.54 4.60
CA ASP A 13 -3.77 -3.50 4.93
C ASP A 13 -2.92 -4.26 3.90
N GLU A 14 -3.47 -5.32 3.29
CA GLU A 14 -2.79 -6.14 2.28
C GLU A 14 -2.86 -5.53 0.87
N PHE A 15 -3.98 -4.90 0.48
CA PHE A 15 -4.24 -4.50 -0.92
C PHE A 15 -4.18 -2.99 -1.18
N VAL A 16 -4.29 -2.13 -0.16
CA VAL A 16 -4.27 -0.67 -0.35
C VAL A 16 -2.85 -0.16 -0.16
N LEU A 17 -2.23 0.35 -1.24
CA LEU A 17 -0.83 0.80 -1.25
C LEU A 17 -0.45 1.67 -0.04
N LEU A 18 -1.28 2.66 0.30
CA LEU A 18 -1.00 3.59 1.39
C LEU A 18 -0.97 2.91 2.78
N ARG A 19 -1.69 1.81 2.96
CA ARG A 19 -1.78 1.07 4.23
C ARG A 19 -0.74 -0.02 4.36
N GLN A 20 -0.14 -0.44 3.25
CA GLN A 20 0.92 -1.44 3.23
C GLN A 20 2.14 -0.96 4.04
N ALA A 21 2.80 -1.91 4.69
CA ALA A 21 4.10 -1.69 5.32
C ALA A 21 5.17 -1.40 4.26
N TYR A 22 6.10 -0.51 4.58
CA TYR A 22 7.18 -0.15 3.69
C TYR A 22 8.24 -1.26 3.64
N ILE A 23 8.60 -1.70 2.44
CA ILE A 23 9.50 -2.86 2.24
C ILE A 23 10.89 -2.70 2.88
N ARG A 24 11.35 -1.46 3.14
CA ARG A 24 12.66 -1.22 3.80
C ARG A 24 12.54 -0.95 5.30
N ASP A 25 11.32 -0.72 5.79
CA ASP A 25 11.03 -0.54 7.21
C ASP A 25 9.57 -0.93 7.49
N GLU A 26 9.37 -2.15 7.95
CA GLU A 26 8.04 -2.71 8.20
C GLU A 26 7.29 -2.02 9.35
N GLN A 27 7.96 -1.17 10.14
CA GLN A 27 7.32 -0.39 11.21
C GLN A 27 6.55 0.82 10.67
N VAL A 28 6.80 1.20 9.42
CA VAL A 28 6.27 2.41 8.78
C VAL A 28 5.38 2.00 7.61
N THR A 29 4.19 2.60 7.50
CA THR A 29 3.32 2.43 6.33
C THR A 29 3.73 3.38 5.21
N ILE A 30 3.37 3.06 3.96
CA ILE A 30 3.63 3.96 2.82
C ILE A 30 3.01 5.35 3.02
N GLU A 31 1.84 5.44 3.67
CA GLU A 31 1.23 6.73 4.04
C GLU A 31 2.12 7.55 4.97
N LYS A 32 2.67 6.93 6.03
CA LYS A 32 3.57 7.63 6.96
C LYS A 32 4.85 8.06 6.25
N LEU A 33 5.41 7.22 5.39
CA LEU A 33 6.57 7.55 4.58
C LEU A 33 6.29 8.74 3.65
N LEU A 34 5.11 8.77 3.02
CA LEU A 34 4.67 9.87 2.16
C LEU A 34 4.60 11.18 2.96
N LEU A 35 4.01 11.16 4.15
CA LEU A 35 3.90 12.33 5.03
C LEU A 35 5.27 12.82 5.51
N GLN A 36 6.20 11.91 5.83
CA GLN A 36 7.58 12.27 6.19
C GLN A 36 8.29 12.98 5.04
N ASN A 37 8.11 12.51 3.80
CA ASN A 37 8.69 13.15 2.62
C ASN A 37 8.05 14.51 2.32
N ILE A 38 6.74 14.65 2.49
CA ILE A 38 6.04 15.94 2.38
C ILE A 38 6.62 16.94 3.38
N ALA A 39 6.81 16.52 4.64
CA ALA A 39 7.38 17.38 5.68
C ALA A 39 8.85 17.77 5.39
N ALA A 40 9.65 16.84 4.83
CA ALA A 40 11.05 17.09 4.50
C ALA A 40 11.23 18.01 3.27
N ILE A 41 10.37 17.87 2.26
CA ILE A 41 10.46 18.63 1.00
C ILE A 41 9.73 19.98 1.11
N GLY A 42 8.65 20.06 1.91
CA GLY A 42 7.83 21.25 2.04
C GLY A 42 6.79 21.44 0.92
N GLU A 43 6.58 20.41 0.09
CA GLU A 43 5.61 20.41 -1.01
C GLU A 43 4.63 19.24 -0.89
N ASN A 44 3.45 19.39 -1.49
CA ASN A 44 2.43 18.35 -1.51
C ASN A 44 2.80 17.24 -2.52
N ILE A 45 2.90 16.00 -2.04
CA ILE A 45 3.25 14.82 -2.86
C ILE A 45 2.05 13.89 -2.92
N VAL A 46 1.66 13.50 -4.13
CA VAL A 46 0.49 12.64 -4.36
C VAL A 46 0.84 11.49 -5.29
N ILE A 47 0.57 10.26 -4.86
CA ILE A 47 0.63 9.07 -5.71
C ILE A 47 -0.63 9.05 -6.60
N ARG A 48 -0.52 9.52 -7.84
CA ARG A 48 -1.65 9.61 -8.77
C ARG A 48 -2.13 8.24 -9.31
N ARG A 49 -1.18 7.39 -9.68
CA ARG A 49 -1.43 6.07 -10.30
C ARG A 49 -0.15 5.23 -10.25
N PHE A 50 -0.31 3.92 -10.20
CA PHE A 50 0.78 2.96 -10.34
C PHE A 50 0.32 1.77 -11.18
N GLN A 51 1.27 1.04 -11.76
CA GLN A 51 1.00 -0.22 -12.43
C GLN A 51 2.11 -1.22 -12.07
N ARG A 52 1.72 -2.45 -11.77
CA ARG A 52 2.63 -3.57 -11.54
C ARG A 52 2.43 -4.56 -12.68
N TRP A 53 3.52 -4.94 -13.32
CA TRP A 53 3.54 -5.93 -14.40
C TRP A 53 4.31 -7.13 -13.87
N GLU A 54 3.76 -8.33 -14.04
CA GLU A 54 4.42 -9.57 -13.68
C GLU A 54 4.36 -10.53 -14.87
N LEU A 55 5.50 -11.14 -15.20
CA LEU A 55 5.55 -12.11 -16.29
C LEU A 55 4.70 -13.32 -15.90
N GLY A 56 3.71 -13.67 -16.73
CA GLY A 56 2.83 -14.80 -16.47
C GLY A 56 1.63 -14.50 -15.56
N GLU A 57 1.35 -13.24 -15.22
CA GLU A 57 0.22 -12.83 -14.35
C GLU A 57 -1.15 -13.37 -14.80
N ARG A 58 -1.32 -13.64 -16.10
CA ARG A 58 -2.55 -14.24 -16.68
C ARG A 58 -2.38 -15.69 -17.13
N THR A 59 -1.17 -16.24 -17.01
CA THR A 59 -0.80 -17.57 -17.52
C THR A 59 -0.72 -18.61 -16.41
N SER A 60 -1.41 -18.39 -15.30
CA SER A 60 -1.86 -19.50 -14.45
C SER A 60 -2.86 -20.33 -15.27
N ALA A 61 -2.32 -21.19 -16.14
CA ALA A 61 -3.05 -22.29 -16.72
C ALA A 61 -3.56 -23.14 -15.54
N THR A 62 -4.88 -23.22 -15.43
CA THR A 62 -5.66 -24.24 -14.71
C THR A 62 -5.24 -24.57 -13.28
#